data_AF-A0A835VY66-F1
#
_entry.id   AF-A0A835VY66-F1
#
_cell.length_a   1.000
_cell.length_b   1.000
_cell.length_c   1.000
_cell.angle_alpha   90.00
_cell.angle_beta   90.00
_cell.angle_gamma   90.00
#
_symmetry.space_group_name_H-M   'P 1'
#
loop_
_entity.id
_entity.type
_entity.pdbx_description
1 polymer ?
#
loop_
_entity_poly.entity_id
_entity_poly.type
_entity_poly.pdbx_seq_one_letter_code
_entity_poly.pdbx_strand_id
1 'polypeptide(L)'
;MDENSSLGTWSVVNGSSISGNRASDSGGVLRMDKNSSLGTWSVVNGSSISGNRASDSGGVLLMDKNSSLGTWSVVNGSSISGNRASDSGGVLLMDKNSSLGTWSVVNGSSISGNRASDSGGVLLMDENSSLGTWSVVNGSSISGNNASYYGGVLYMDKNSSLGTWSVVNGSSISGNRASDYGGVLYMDENSSLGTWSVVNGSSISGNNASYYGGVLRMDKNSSLGTWVVANGSSISGNNASYYGGVLYMDKNSSLGTWSVVNGSSISGNRASDSGGVLLMDENSSLGTWSVVNGSSISGNRASDSGGVLRMDKNSSLGTWSVANGSSISGNNASYYGGVLRMDENSSLGTWSVVNGSSISGNNASDSGGVLLMDENSSLGTWSVVNGSSISGNNASYYGGVLRMDKNSNLGTWSVVNGSSISGNRASYSGGVLYMDKNSSLGTWSVVNGSSISGNNASYYGGVLRMDKNSSLGTWSVVNGSSISGNNASYYGGVLYMDKNSSLGTWSVVNGSSISGNNASYYGGVLLMDENSSLGTWSVVNGSSISGNRASDSGGVLRMDKNSSLGTWVVANGSSISGNNASYDA
;
A
#
# COMPACT_ATOMS: atom_id res chain seq x y z
N MET A 1 43.12 15.54 6.88
CA MET A 1 42.90 16.23 8.17
C MET A 1 43.34 15.24 9.22
N ASP A 2 44.34 15.63 10.01
CA ASP A 2 44.96 14.76 11.01
C ASP A 2 43.99 14.48 12.17
N GLU A 3 44.31 13.47 12.98
CA GLU A 3 43.52 13.08 14.14
C GLU A 3 43.32 14.25 15.12
N ASN A 4 42.13 14.34 15.72
CA ASN A 4 41.75 15.40 16.67
C ASN A 4 41.83 16.82 16.07
N SER A 5 41.62 16.96 14.75
CA SER A 5 41.64 18.27 14.10
C SER A 5 40.24 18.84 13.90
N SER A 6 40.16 20.17 13.84
CA SER A 6 38.93 20.88 13.50
C SER A 6 39.17 21.81 12.32
N LEU A 7 38.26 21.79 11.37
CA LEU A 7 38.23 22.71 10.24
C LEU A 7 36.86 23.38 10.19
N GLY A 8 36.84 24.70 10.04
CA GLY A 8 35.58 25.45 9.96
C GLY A 8 34.84 25.15 8.66
N THR A 9 35.44 25.50 7.54
CA THR A 9 34.81 25.43 6.22
C THR A 9 35.78 24.94 5.16
N TRP A 10 35.30 24.07 4.29
CA TRP A 10 35.94 23.71 3.04
C TRP A 10 34.94 23.85 1.90
N SER A 11 35.31 24.53 0.82
CA SER A 11 34.40 24.79 -0.29
C SER A 11 35.09 24.78 -1.66
N VAL A 12 34.41 24.20 -2.66
CA VAL A 12 34.71 24.43 -4.08
C VAL A 12 33.78 25.51 -4.61
N VAL A 13 34.32 26.61 -5.11
CA VAL A 13 33.56 27.83 -5.42
C VAL A 13 33.85 28.38 -6.82
N ASN A 14 32.97 29.24 -7.31
CA ASN A 14 33.17 30.09 -8.50
C ASN A 14 33.50 29.31 -9.78
N GLY A 15 32.72 28.27 -10.09
CA GLY A 15 32.92 27.44 -11.27
C GLY A 15 34.18 26.57 -11.25
N SER A 16 34.79 26.39 -10.08
CA SER A 16 35.99 25.57 -9.93
C SER A 16 35.67 24.07 -10.04
N SER A 17 36.68 23.27 -10.37
CA SER A 17 36.54 21.81 -10.46
C SER A 17 37.64 21.08 -9.71
N ILE A 18 37.29 19.97 -9.07
CA ILE A 18 38.23 18.98 -8.54
C ILE A 18 37.93 17.67 -9.25
N SER A 19 38.88 17.18 -10.06
CA SER A 19 38.63 16.00 -10.86
C SER A 19 39.83 15.09 -11.05
N GLY A 20 39.53 13.80 -11.25
CA GLY A 20 40.51 12.78 -11.63
C GLY A 20 41.51 12.39 -10.55
N ASN A 21 41.30 12.79 -9.30
CA ASN A 21 42.19 12.42 -8.20
C ASN A 21 42.10 10.92 -7.91
N ARG A 22 43.22 10.35 -7.45
CA ARG A 22 43.33 8.93 -7.12
C ARG A 22 44.02 8.76 -5.77
N ALA A 23 43.32 8.18 -4.82
CA ALA A 23 43.88 7.73 -3.55
C ALA A 23 44.14 6.22 -3.61
N SER A 24 45.30 5.79 -3.11
CA SER A 24 45.62 4.37 -2.92
C SER A 24 44.84 3.75 -1.76
N ASP A 25 44.35 4.57 -0.84
CA ASP A 25 43.46 4.18 0.25
C ASP A 25 42.10 4.86 0.04
N SER A 26 41.71 5.72 0.97
CA SER A 26 40.40 6.35 1.09
C SER A 26 40.43 7.87 0.95
N GLY A 27 39.28 8.47 0.65
CA GLY A 27 39.14 9.93 0.57
C GLY A 27 39.81 10.51 -0.68
N GLY A 28 39.25 10.22 -1.86
CA GLY A 28 39.84 10.60 -3.14
C GLY A 28 40.14 12.10 -3.30
N VAL A 29 39.47 12.96 -2.53
CA VAL A 29 39.74 14.41 -2.45
C VAL A 29 40.18 14.81 -1.03
N LEU A 30 39.48 14.34 -0.01
CA LEU A 30 39.82 14.60 1.39
C LEU A 30 39.64 13.32 2.22
N ARG A 31 40.57 13.10 3.14
CA ARG A 31 40.43 12.16 4.25
C ARG A 31 40.47 12.93 5.57
N MET A 32 39.52 12.64 6.45
CA MET A 32 39.45 13.17 7.80
C MET A 32 39.62 12.02 8.80
N ASP A 33 40.72 12.05 9.56
CA ASP A 33 41.03 11.01 10.55
C ASP A 33 40.22 11.20 11.84
N LYS A 34 40.33 10.23 12.75
CA LYS A 34 39.46 10.06 13.92
C LYS A 34 39.32 11.30 14.79
N ASN A 35 38.18 11.38 15.48
CA ASN A 35 37.86 12.44 16.44
C ASN A 35 37.97 13.85 15.85
N SER A 36 37.75 13.99 14.55
CA SER A 36 37.88 15.27 13.86
C SER A 36 36.51 15.89 13.57
N SER A 37 36.52 17.19 13.32
CA SER A 37 35.29 17.94 13.02
C SER A 37 35.48 18.85 11.81
N LEU A 38 34.49 18.83 10.93
CA LEU A 38 34.37 19.79 9.85
C LEU A 38 33.03 20.53 9.99
N GLY A 39 33.06 21.86 10.07
CA GLY A 39 31.84 22.64 10.17
C GLY A 39 31.01 22.55 8.90
N THR A 40 31.60 22.92 7.76
CA THR A 40 30.90 22.94 6.46
C THR A 40 31.78 22.40 5.34
N TRP A 41 31.21 21.51 4.53
CA TRP A 41 31.69 21.12 3.21
C TRP A 41 30.70 21.59 2.15
N SER A 42 31.16 22.31 1.12
CA SER A 42 30.26 22.76 0.05
C SER A 42 30.85 22.78 -1.36
N VAL A 43 30.01 22.53 -2.35
CA VAL A 43 30.30 22.74 -3.77
C VAL A 43 29.27 23.73 -4.31
N VAL A 44 29.70 24.93 -4.69
CA VAL A 44 28.78 26.06 -4.93
C VAL A 44 29.09 26.84 -6.21
N ASN A 45 28.06 27.49 -6.74
CA ASN A 45 28.12 28.41 -7.89
C ASN A 45 28.73 27.78 -9.14
N GLY A 46 28.06 26.76 -9.68
CA GLY A 46 28.47 26.06 -10.90
C GLY A 46 29.74 25.22 -10.77
N SER A 47 30.18 24.93 -9.55
CA SER A 47 31.40 24.16 -9.29
C SER A 47 31.16 22.65 -9.43
N SER A 48 32.24 21.88 -9.59
CA SER A 48 32.14 20.43 -9.79
C SER A 48 33.18 19.60 -9.04
N ILE A 49 32.79 18.40 -8.62
CA ILE A 49 33.70 17.35 -8.16
C ILE A 49 33.43 16.08 -8.98
N SER A 50 34.39 15.64 -9.79
CA SER A 50 34.13 14.54 -10.72
C SER A 50 35.26 13.55 -10.99
N GLY A 51 34.91 12.29 -11.22
CA GLY A 51 35.86 11.26 -11.66
C GLY A 51 36.95 10.91 -10.64
N ASN A 52 36.79 11.29 -9.36
CA ASN A 52 37.74 10.97 -8.30
C ASN A 52 37.59 9.52 -7.86
N ARG A 53 38.70 8.91 -7.44
CA ARG A 53 38.76 7.47 -7.13
C ARG A 53 39.49 7.21 -5.82
N ALA A 54 38.89 6.36 -4.99
CA ALA A 54 39.52 5.72 -3.85
C ALA A 54 39.65 4.21 -4.10
N SER A 55 40.78 3.62 -3.73
CA SER A 55 40.98 2.16 -3.84
C SER A 55 40.39 1.41 -2.64
N ASP A 56 39.98 2.13 -1.62
CA ASP A 56 39.15 1.66 -0.52
C ASP A 56 37.81 2.43 -0.55
N SER A 57 37.60 3.40 0.34
CA SER A 57 36.30 4.03 0.57
C SER A 57 36.30 5.55 0.42
N GLY A 58 35.11 6.14 0.25
CA GLY A 58 34.95 7.59 0.18
C GLY A 58 35.59 8.17 -1.08
N GLY A 59 34.95 7.96 -2.23
CA GLY A 59 35.50 8.40 -3.54
C GLY A 59 35.82 9.90 -3.61
N VAL A 60 35.17 10.71 -2.77
CA VAL A 60 35.49 12.13 -2.55
C VAL A 60 35.98 12.35 -1.11
N LEU A 61 35.18 12.00 -0.11
CA LEU A 61 35.48 12.21 1.30
C LEU A 61 35.40 10.90 2.08
N LEU A 62 36.39 10.65 2.93
CA LEU A 62 36.25 9.71 4.05
C LEU A 62 36.27 10.49 5.37
N MET A 63 35.30 10.20 6.23
CA MET A 63 35.22 10.64 7.62
C MET A 63 35.39 9.42 8.53
N ASP A 64 36.55 9.32 9.19
CA ASP A 64 36.89 8.24 10.11
C ASP A 64 36.15 8.40 11.46
N LYS A 65 36.26 7.40 12.33
CA LYS A 65 35.45 7.18 13.53
C LYS A 65 35.36 8.37 14.46
N ASN A 66 34.21 8.46 15.14
CA ASN A 66 33.90 9.49 16.14
C ASN A 66 34.04 10.92 15.61
N SER A 67 33.83 11.12 14.32
CA SER A 67 33.98 12.43 13.69
C SER A 67 32.63 13.09 13.44
N SER A 68 32.67 14.38 13.16
CA SER A 68 31.45 15.15 12.89
C SER A 68 31.60 16.05 11.67
N LEU A 69 30.53 16.12 10.89
CA LEU A 69 30.36 17.10 9.84
C LEU A 69 29.07 17.89 10.09
N GLY A 70 29.17 19.20 10.22
CA GLY A 70 27.98 20.03 10.43
C GLY A 70 27.07 20.03 9.21
N THR A 71 27.60 20.48 8.07
CA THR A 71 26.84 20.61 6.81
C THR A 71 27.63 20.11 5.62
N TRP A 72 26.99 19.29 4.79
CA TRP A 72 27.39 18.96 3.43
C TRP A 72 26.38 19.57 2.44
N SER A 73 26.85 20.31 1.44
CA SER A 73 25.95 20.93 0.46
C SER A 73 26.49 20.99 -0.97
N VAL A 74 25.61 20.81 -1.95
CA VAL A 74 25.87 21.06 -3.38
C VAL A 74 24.83 22.06 -3.87
N VAL A 75 25.25 23.27 -4.25
CA VAL A 75 24.35 24.43 -4.36
C VAL A 75 24.56 25.23 -5.65
N ASN A 76 23.49 25.82 -6.17
CA ASN A 76 23.48 26.77 -7.30
C ASN A 76 24.13 26.20 -8.58
N GLY A 77 23.47 25.21 -9.18
CA GLY A 77 23.91 24.59 -10.44
C GLY A 77 25.21 23.79 -10.34
N SER A 78 25.59 23.36 -9.13
CA SER A 78 26.83 22.62 -8.90
C SER A 78 26.62 21.10 -9.07
N SER A 79 27.71 20.36 -9.25
CA SER A 79 27.61 18.91 -9.50
C SER A 79 28.66 18.05 -8.80
N ILE A 80 28.27 16.85 -8.40
CA ILE A 80 29.17 15.77 -7.97
C ILE A 80 28.90 14.54 -8.83
N SER A 81 29.87 14.13 -9.66
CA SER A 81 29.60 13.07 -10.64
C SER A 81 30.72 12.10 -10.95
N GLY A 82 30.38 10.84 -11.22
CA GLY A 82 31.33 9.84 -11.71
C GLY A 82 32.44 9.47 -10.71
N ASN A 83 32.27 9.78 -9.42
CA ASN A 83 33.24 9.42 -8.38
C ASN A 83 33.09 7.94 -8.01
N ARG A 84 34.20 7.30 -7.63
CA ARG A 84 34.23 5.85 -7.39
C ARG A 84 35.00 5.45 -6.14
N ALA A 85 34.40 4.59 -5.34
CA ALA A 85 35.07 3.80 -4.30
C ALA A 85 35.16 2.32 -4.73
N SER A 86 36.24 1.66 -4.35
CA SER A 86 36.39 0.22 -4.61
C SER A 86 35.84 -0.64 -3.48
N ASP A 87 35.51 -0.04 -2.35
CA ASP A 87 34.66 -0.58 -1.31
C ASP A 87 33.38 0.26 -1.23
N SER A 88 33.26 1.16 -0.24
CA SER A 88 31.99 1.83 0.08
C SER A 88 32.02 3.36 -0.04
N GLY A 89 30.84 3.97 -0.16
CA GLY A 89 30.69 5.44 -0.17
C GLY A 89 31.28 6.06 -1.43
N GLY A 90 30.57 5.94 -2.57
CA GLY A 90 31.07 6.44 -3.86
C GLY A 90 31.41 7.94 -3.86
N VAL A 91 30.78 8.72 -2.98
CA VAL A 91 31.14 10.11 -2.68
C VAL A 91 31.67 10.23 -1.25
N LEU A 92 30.88 9.85 -0.25
CA LEU A 92 31.21 9.98 1.17
C LEU A 92 31.13 8.62 1.86
N LEU A 93 32.15 8.26 2.63
CA LEU A 93 32.03 7.28 3.71
C LEU A 93 32.09 8.01 5.06
N MET A 94 31.13 7.71 5.92
CA MET A 94 31.08 8.10 7.32
C MET A 94 31.22 6.85 8.19
N ASP A 95 32.38 6.69 8.84
CA ASP A 95 32.73 5.55 9.70
C ASP A 95 32.02 5.68 11.08
N LYS A 96 32.12 4.63 11.89
CA LYS A 96 31.36 4.37 13.11
C LYS A 96 31.32 5.54 14.09
N ASN A 97 30.19 5.65 14.79
CA ASN A 97 29.92 6.66 15.82
C ASN A 97 30.09 8.10 15.33
N SER A 98 29.87 8.34 14.04
CA SER A 98 30.02 9.68 13.47
C SER A 98 28.68 10.36 13.27
N SER A 99 28.70 11.67 13.06
CA SER A 99 27.49 12.46 12.88
C SER A 99 27.60 13.41 11.71
N LEU A 100 26.51 13.52 10.95
CA LEU A 100 26.32 14.54 9.95
C LEU A 100 25.05 15.34 10.27
N GLY A 101 25.17 16.65 10.44
CA GLY A 101 24.00 17.49 10.73
C GLY A 101 23.06 17.56 9.54
N THR A 102 23.53 18.08 8.41
CA THR A 102 22.73 18.29 7.20
C THR A 102 23.46 17.85 5.94
N TRP A 103 22.76 17.14 5.07
CA TRP A 103 23.11 16.90 3.67
C TRP A 103 22.10 17.57 2.75
N SER A 104 22.56 18.37 1.79
CA SER A 104 21.65 19.08 0.88
C SER A 104 22.16 19.18 -0.57
N VAL A 105 21.24 19.04 -1.51
CA VAL A 105 21.46 19.32 -2.95
C VAL A 105 20.41 20.34 -3.38
N VAL A 106 20.83 21.55 -3.76
CA VAL A 106 19.95 22.73 -3.79
C VAL A 106 20.14 23.57 -5.06
N ASN A 107 19.04 24.17 -5.54
CA ASN A 107 18.98 25.13 -6.64
C ASN A 107 19.61 24.61 -7.95
N GLY A 108 18.95 23.64 -8.58
CA GLY A 108 19.37 23.08 -9.87
C GLY A 108 20.68 22.28 -9.81
N SER A 109 21.08 21.82 -8.63
CA SER A 109 22.32 21.06 -8.45
C SER A 109 22.11 19.56 -8.64
N SER A 110 23.19 18.81 -8.87
CA SER A 110 23.08 17.38 -9.16
C SER A 110 24.15 16.50 -8.49
N ILE A 111 23.76 15.28 -8.11
CA ILE A 111 24.68 14.20 -7.75
C ILE A 111 24.39 13.00 -8.64
N SER A 112 25.33 12.60 -9.49
CA SER A 112 25.04 11.58 -10.50
C SER A 112 26.17 10.64 -10.89
N GLY A 113 25.83 9.40 -11.25
CA GLY A 113 26.79 8.44 -11.80
C GLY A 113 27.90 8.02 -10.83
N ASN A 114 27.73 8.24 -9.52
CA ASN A 114 28.71 7.83 -8.52
C ASN A 114 28.56 6.33 -8.22
N ARG A 115 29.68 5.68 -7.88
CA ARG A 115 29.73 4.22 -7.74
C ARG A 115 30.52 3.76 -6.53
N ALA A 116 29.91 2.86 -5.75
CA ALA A 116 30.60 2.02 -4.77
C ALA A 116 30.64 0.58 -5.30
N SER A 117 31.70 -0.17 -4.99
CA SER A 117 31.77 -1.58 -5.35
C SER A 117 31.23 -2.50 -4.25
N ASP A 118 30.97 -1.95 -3.07
CA ASP A 118 30.17 -2.54 -2.01
C ASP A 118 28.84 -1.78 -1.82
N SER A 119 28.79 -0.82 -0.89
CA SER A 119 27.55 -0.17 -0.44
C SER A 119 27.59 1.37 -0.50
N GLY A 120 26.42 2.00 -0.62
CA GLY A 120 26.30 3.46 -0.60
C GLY A 120 26.88 4.12 -1.84
N GLY A 121 26.16 4.07 -2.96
CA GLY A 121 26.64 4.65 -4.23
C GLY A 121 26.98 6.14 -4.14
N VAL A 122 26.36 6.86 -3.20
CA VAL A 122 26.74 8.23 -2.80
C VAL A 122 27.31 8.24 -1.39
N LEU A 123 26.52 7.83 -0.39
CA LEU A 123 26.87 7.87 1.02
C LEU A 123 26.81 6.47 1.64
N LEU A 124 27.88 6.08 2.33
CA LEU A 124 27.82 5.05 3.37
C LEU A 124 27.84 5.71 4.75
N MET A 125 26.90 5.33 5.60
CA MET A 125 26.83 5.64 7.02
C MET A 125 27.01 4.34 7.81
N ASP A 126 28.14 4.20 8.50
CA ASP A 126 28.50 3.01 9.30
C ASP A 126 27.84 3.06 10.70
N GLU A 127 27.98 1.97 11.45
CA GLU A 127 27.27 1.66 12.68
C GLU A 127 27.23 2.79 13.71
N ASN A 128 26.11 2.89 14.41
CA ASN A 128 25.85 3.85 15.49
C ASN A 128 26.05 5.32 15.06
N SER A 129 25.82 5.61 13.79
CA SER A 129 25.98 6.97 13.27
C SER A 129 24.63 7.67 13.10
N SER A 130 24.69 8.98 12.90
CA SER A 130 23.47 9.78 12.76
C SER A 130 23.56 10.79 11.62
N LEU A 131 22.45 10.98 10.93
CA LEU A 131 22.23 12.07 10.00
C LEU A 131 20.98 12.84 10.42
N GLY A 132 21.11 14.15 10.67
CA GLY A 132 19.97 14.98 11.02
C GLY A 132 18.99 15.11 9.85
N THR A 133 19.46 15.65 8.72
CA THR A 133 18.61 15.92 7.56
C THR A 133 19.30 15.60 6.24
N TRP A 134 18.58 14.93 5.35
CA TRP A 134 18.90 14.78 3.93
C TRP A 134 17.86 15.51 3.09
N SER A 135 18.31 16.38 2.18
CA SER A 135 17.39 17.17 1.35
C SER A 135 17.85 17.33 -0.11
N VAL A 136 16.90 17.25 -1.04
CA VAL A 136 17.07 17.58 -2.46
C VAL A 136 16.01 18.61 -2.82
N VAL A 137 16.41 19.84 -3.17
CA VAL A 137 15.55 21.03 -3.13
C VAL A 137 15.71 21.91 -4.37
N ASN A 138 14.59 22.52 -4.81
CA ASN A 138 14.53 23.54 -5.87
C ASN A 138 15.12 23.06 -7.20
N GLY A 139 14.44 22.11 -7.85
CA GLY A 139 14.84 21.60 -9.17
C GLY A 139 16.15 20.81 -9.17
N SER A 140 16.58 20.29 -8.01
CA SER A 140 17.82 19.54 -7.89
C SER A 140 17.59 18.04 -8.10
N SER A 141 18.67 17.29 -8.39
CA SER A 141 18.56 15.87 -8.72
C SER A 141 19.64 14.97 -8.11
N ILE A 142 19.25 13.73 -7.80
CA ILE A 142 20.17 12.64 -7.51
C ILE A 142 19.85 11.47 -8.43
N SER A 143 20.77 11.13 -9.34
CA SER A 143 20.44 10.15 -10.39
C SER A 143 21.57 9.23 -10.86
N GLY A 144 21.22 8.02 -11.26
CA GLY A 144 22.16 7.08 -11.88
C GLY A 144 23.30 6.63 -10.96
N ASN A 145 23.16 6.75 -9.64
CA ASN A 145 24.16 6.28 -8.70
C ASN A 145 24.01 4.77 -8.47
N ASN A 146 25.12 4.08 -8.25
CA ASN A 146 25.14 2.61 -8.23
C ASN A 146 25.99 2.05 -7.09
N ALA A 147 25.40 1.18 -6.28
CA ALA A 147 26.11 0.29 -5.35
C ALA A 147 26.05 -1.15 -5.87
N SER A 148 27.08 -1.96 -5.59
CA SER A 148 27.03 -3.37 -5.97
C SER A 148 26.09 -4.15 -5.06
N TYR A 149 25.96 -3.82 -3.78
CA TYR A 149 25.08 -4.53 -2.85
C TYR A 149 23.95 -3.65 -2.37
N TYR A 150 24.23 -2.68 -1.49
CA TYR A 150 23.17 -1.99 -0.75
C TYR A 150 23.16 -0.49 -0.98
N GLY A 151 21.97 0.09 -1.12
CA GLY A 151 21.78 1.54 -1.12
C GLY A 151 22.41 2.23 -2.32
N GLY A 152 21.67 2.30 -3.44
CA GLY A 152 22.17 2.97 -4.65
C GLY A 152 22.55 4.44 -4.43
N VAL A 153 21.94 5.09 -3.44
CA VAL A 153 22.31 6.42 -2.95
C VAL A 153 22.91 6.34 -1.54
N LEU A 154 22.13 5.84 -0.57
CA LEU A 154 22.52 5.80 0.83
C LEU A 154 22.44 4.37 1.37
N TYR A 155 23.52 3.92 2.00
CA TYR A 155 23.51 2.78 2.92
C TYR A 155 23.65 3.30 4.35
N MET A 156 22.76 2.86 5.22
CA MET A 156 22.75 3.16 6.65
C MET A 156 22.88 1.84 7.42
N ASP A 157 24.01 1.67 8.10
CA ASP A 157 24.31 0.48 8.92
C ASP A 157 23.58 0.51 10.27
N LYS A 158 23.73 -0.57 11.03
CA LYS A 158 22.97 -0.90 12.23
C LYS A 158 23.03 0.17 13.30
N ASN A 159 21.93 0.26 14.04
CA ASN A 159 21.74 1.19 15.16
C ASN A 159 21.94 2.66 14.75
N SER A 160 21.75 2.98 13.47
CA SER A 160 21.91 4.34 12.97
C SER A 160 20.57 5.05 12.88
N SER A 161 20.62 6.37 12.73
CA SER A 161 19.41 7.19 12.65
C SER A 161 19.49 8.25 11.56
N LEU A 162 18.36 8.45 10.89
CA LEU A 162 18.13 9.60 10.02
C LEU A 162 16.90 10.36 10.50
N GLY A 163 17.05 11.64 10.82
CA GLY A 163 15.93 12.46 11.26
C GLY A 163 14.91 12.67 10.12
N THR A 164 15.35 13.23 9.01
CA THR A 164 14.47 13.59 7.88
C THR A 164 15.13 13.36 6.53
N TRP A 165 14.36 12.79 5.61
CA TRP A 165 14.66 12.72 4.18
C TRP A 165 13.59 13.49 3.39
N SER A 166 14.00 14.46 2.57
CA SER A 166 13.06 15.32 1.84
C SER A 166 13.47 15.57 0.39
N VAL A 167 12.53 15.39 -0.54
CA VAL A 167 12.66 15.79 -1.95
C VAL A 167 11.59 16.86 -2.24
N VAL A 168 12.01 18.08 -2.56
CA VAL A 168 11.19 19.28 -2.43
C VAL A 168 11.31 20.21 -3.65
N ASN A 169 10.20 20.86 -4.03
CA ASN A 169 10.13 21.93 -5.04
C ASN A 169 10.69 21.52 -6.41
N GLY A 170 10.00 20.59 -7.09
CA GLY A 170 10.37 20.16 -8.44
C GLY A 170 11.66 19.33 -8.50
N SER A 171 12.10 18.76 -7.38
CA SER A 171 13.34 17.98 -7.32
C SER A 171 13.09 16.50 -7.59
N SER A 172 14.14 15.75 -7.97
CA SER A 172 13.99 14.35 -8.38
C SER A 172 15.08 13.42 -7.86
N ILE A 173 14.69 12.19 -7.52
CA ILE A 173 15.62 11.07 -7.31
C ILE A 173 15.31 9.95 -8.28
N SER A 174 16.24 9.63 -9.19
CA SER A 174 15.92 8.70 -10.28
C SER A 174 17.03 7.81 -10.80
N GLY A 175 16.66 6.61 -11.28
CA GLY A 175 17.60 5.71 -11.95
C GLY A 175 18.74 5.20 -11.07
N ASN A 176 18.60 5.28 -9.73
CA ASN A 176 19.62 4.76 -8.82
C ASN A 176 19.45 3.24 -8.67
N ARG A 177 20.57 2.54 -8.46
CA ARG A 177 20.61 1.08 -8.49
C ARG A 177 21.43 0.49 -7.35
N ALA A 178 20.90 -0.57 -6.76
CA ALA A 178 21.61 -1.50 -5.89
C ALA A 178 21.47 -2.91 -6.49
N SER A 179 22.52 -3.73 -6.51
CA SER A 179 22.33 -5.10 -7.01
C SER A 179 21.63 -5.99 -5.99
N ASP A 180 21.57 -5.63 -4.70
CA ASP A 180 20.82 -6.38 -3.71
C ASP A 180 19.58 -5.62 -3.22
N TYR A 181 19.77 -4.68 -2.30
CA TYR A 181 18.67 -4.06 -1.55
C TYR A 181 18.70 -2.53 -1.58
N GLY A 182 17.52 -1.92 -1.63
CA GLY A 182 17.38 -0.47 -1.48
C GLY A 182 17.94 0.30 -2.67
N GLY A 183 17.16 0.42 -3.75
CA GLY A 183 17.62 1.11 -4.97
C GLY A 183 18.04 2.57 -4.71
N VAL A 184 17.45 3.22 -3.69
CA VAL A 184 17.89 4.52 -3.17
C VAL A 184 18.51 4.37 -1.79
N LEU A 185 17.75 3.84 -0.82
CA LEU A 185 18.16 3.72 0.59
C LEU A 185 18.08 2.26 1.04
N TYR A 186 19.16 1.78 1.63
CA TYR A 186 19.14 0.62 2.51
C TYR A 186 19.35 1.06 3.95
N MET A 187 18.47 0.62 4.85
CA MET A 187 18.52 0.86 6.28
C MET A 187 18.64 -0.50 6.99
N ASP A 188 19.76 -0.71 7.66
CA ASP A 188 20.07 -1.96 8.34
C ASP A 188 19.42 -2.05 9.73
N GLU A 189 19.57 -3.21 10.37
CA GLU A 189 18.89 -3.61 11.60
C GLU A 189 18.92 -2.56 12.72
N ASN A 190 17.82 -2.47 13.46
CA ASN A 190 17.64 -1.57 14.61
C ASN A 190 17.87 -0.08 14.29
N SER A 191 17.66 0.32 13.04
CA SER A 191 17.83 1.72 12.62
C SER A 191 16.49 2.45 12.57
N SER A 192 16.56 3.77 12.47
CA SER A 192 15.35 4.59 12.44
C SER A 192 15.40 5.71 11.41
N LEU A 193 14.25 5.97 10.80
CA LEU A 193 14.00 7.16 10.00
C LEU A 193 12.79 7.90 10.53
N GLY A 194 12.96 9.16 10.92
CA GLY A 194 11.85 9.98 11.41
C GLY A 194 10.81 10.26 10.33
N THR A 195 11.21 10.93 9.26
CA THR A 195 10.29 11.33 8.18
C THR A 195 10.92 11.16 6.80
N TRP A 196 10.17 10.57 5.87
CA TRP A 196 10.43 10.58 4.44
C TRP A 196 9.36 11.42 3.72
N SER A 197 9.77 12.44 2.97
CA SER A 197 8.84 13.33 2.27
C SER A 197 9.22 13.58 0.81
N VAL A 198 8.23 13.54 -0.08
CA VAL A 198 8.35 13.95 -1.49
C VAL A 198 7.24 14.96 -1.76
N VAL A 199 7.60 16.24 -1.87
CA VAL A 199 6.62 17.33 -1.82
C VAL A 199 6.85 18.42 -2.87
N ASN A 200 5.79 19.15 -3.20
CA ASN A 200 5.77 20.31 -4.10
C ASN A 200 6.29 19.99 -5.50
N GLY A 201 5.58 19.13 -6.23
CA GLY A 201 5.90 18.75 -7.61
C GLY A 201 7.17 17.91 -7.76
N SER A 202 7.62 17.25 -6.70
CA SER A 202 8.86 16.46 -6.71
C SER A 202 8.60 15.01 -7.10
N SER A 203 9.65 14.27 -7.47
CA SER A 203 9.52 12.89 -7.94
C SER A 203 10.59 11.92 -7.43
N ILE A 204 10.20 10.65 -7.28
CA ILE A 204 11.12 9.52 -7.13
C ILE A 204 10.77 8.47 -8.18
N SER A 205 11.69 8.17 -9.10
CA SER A 205 11.34 7.30 -10.23
C SER A 205 12.45 6.42 -10.81
N GLY A 206 12.08 5.26 -11.34
CA GLY A 206 13.00 4.39 -12.07
C GLY A 206 14.15 3.82 -11.23
N ASN A 207 14.03 3.82 -9.91
CA ASN A 207 15.05 3.23 -9.04
C ASN A 207 14.87 1.71 -8.96
N ASN A 208 15.98 0.98 -8.85
CA ASN A 208 15.98 -0.47 -9.01
C ASN A 208 16.83 -1.19 -7.95
N ALA A 209 16.25 -2.22 -7.33
CA ALA A 209 16.96 -3.19 -6.50
C ALA A 209 16.77 -4.60 -7.08
N SER A 210 17.82 -5.43 -7.14
CA SER A 210 17.62 -6.79 -7.68
C SER A 210 16.88 -7.71 -6.70
N TYR A 211 16.69 -7.34 -5.43
CA TYR A 211 15.88 -8.12 -4.50
C TYR A 211 14.74 -7.29 -3.89
N TYR A 212 15.05 -6.46 -2.90
CA TYR A 212 14.03 -5.88 -2.03
C TYR A 212 14.13 -4.35 -1.98
N GLY A 213 12.97 -3.68 -2.01
CA GLY A 213 12.87 -2.24 -1.83
C GLY A 213 13.44 -1.46 -3.02
N GLY A 214 12.63 -1.27 -4.06
CA GLY A 214 13.07 -0.52 -5.25
C GLY A 214 13.49 0.92 -4.93
N VAL A 215 12.93 1.52 -3.88
CA VAL A 215 13.39 2.79 -3.30
C VAL A 215 14.06 2.55 -1.95
N LEU A 216 13.31 1.99 -0.98
CA LEU A 216 13.76 1.79 0.39
C LEU A 216 13.66 0.32 0.79
N ARG A 217 14.75 -0.26 1.30
CA ARG A 217 14.73 -1.45 2.14
C ARG A 217 15.00 -1.05 3.59
N MET A 218 14.11 -1.44 4.49
CA MET A 218 14.27 -1.33 5.92
C MET A 218 14.38 -2.74 6.52
N ASP A 219 15.50 -3.06 7.15
CA ASP A 219 15.77 -4.35 7.82
C ASP A 219 15.11 -4.43 9.21
N LYS A 220 15.23 -5.57 9.86
CA LYS A 220 14.46 -5.97 11.03
C LYS A 220 14.62 -5.03 12.22
N ASN A 221 13.58 -4.99 13.06
CA ASN A 221 13.51 -4.15 14.26
C ASN A 221 13.71 -2.65 13.98
N SER A 222 13.46 -2.20 12.75
CA SER A 222 13.66 -0.81 12.38
C SER A 222 12.34 -0.05 12.39
N SER A 223 12.42 1.28 12.35
CA SER A 223 11.23 2.12 12.39
C SER A 223 11.28 3.25 11.38
N LEU A 224 10.13 3.53 10.77
CA LEU A 224 9.88 4.71 9.99
C LEU A 224 8.68 5.47 10.58
N GLY A 225 8.90 6.71 11.01
CA GLY A 225 7.81 7.50 11.61
C GLY A 225 6.73 7.86 10.58
N THR A 226 7.11 8.61 9.55
CA THR A 226 6.17 9.11 8.54
C THR A 226 6.74 8.98 7.12
N TRP A 227 5.91 8.50 6.20
CA TRP A 227 6.12 8.59 4.76
C TRP A 227 5.02 9.45 4.14
N VAL A 228 5.39 10.54 3.46
CA VAL A 228 4.44 11.46 2.81
C VAL A 228 4.82 11.79 1.37
N VAL A 229 3.85 11.70 0.47
CA VAL A 229 3.93 12.21 -0.91
C VAL A 229 2.86 13.30 -1.05
N ALA A 230 3.25 14.56 -1.25
CA ALA A 230 2.32 15.69 -1.16
C ALA A 230 2.46 16.73 -2.28
N ASN A 231 1.40 17.49 -2.48
CA ASN A 231 1.36 18.71 -3.31
C ASN A 231 1.84 18.46 -4.75
N GLY A 232 1.11 17.61 -5.49
CA GLY A 232 1.40 17.30 -6.88
C GLY A 232 2.67 16.47 -7.11
N SER A 233 3.15 15.75 -6.09
CA SER A 233 4.38 14.95 -6.18
C SER A 233 4.09 13.52 -6.62
N SER A 234 5.13 12.79 -7.07
CA SER A 234 4.98 11.43 -7.59
C SER A 234 6.06 10.44 -7.16
N ILE A 235 5.67 9.17 -7.01
CA ILE A 235 6.59 8.04 -6.93
C ILE A 235 6.22 7.03 -8.01
N SER A 236 7.10 6.79 -8.98
CA SER A 236 6.72 5.98 -10.13
C SER A 236 7.81 5.12 -10.77
N GLY A 237 7.42 3.98 -11.32
CA GLY A 237 8.32 3.12 -12.11
C GLY A 237 9.50 2.55 -11.32
N ASN A 238 9.41 2.47 -9.99
CA ASN A 238 10.45 1.84 -9.18
C ASN A 238 10.25 0.32 -9.16
N ASN A 239 11.35 -0.43 -9.13
CA ASN A 239 11.34 -1.87 -9.34
C ASN A 239 12.17 -2.62 -8.30
N ALA A 240 11.60 -3.71 -7.78
CA ALA A 240 12.28 -4.72 -7.00
C ALA A 240 12.08 -6.09 -7.66
N SER A 241 13.13 -6.91 -7.82
CA SER A 241 12.94 -8.23 -8.44
C SER A 241 12.32 -9.27 -7.52
N TYR A 242 12.04 -8.95 -6.26
CA TYR A 242 11.25 -9.79 -5.37
C TYR A 242 10.17 -8.97 -4.68
N TYR A 243 10.50 -8.23 -3.62
CA TYR A 243 9.51 -7.65 -2.71
C TYR A 243 9.61 -6.12 -2.60
N GLY A 244 8.46 -5.45 -2.53
CA GLY A 244 8.39 -4.01 -2.22
C GLY A 244 8.92 -3.15 -3.35
N GLY A 245 8.09 -2.88 -4.37
CA GLY A 245 8.49 -2.07 -5.53
C GLY A 245 8.94 -0.65 -5.15
N VAL A 246 8.40 -0.11 -4.05
CA VAL A 246 8.88 1.14 -3.43
C VAL A 246 9.56 0.83 -2.10
N LEU A 247 8.82 0.25 -1.15
CA LEU A 247 9.28 -0.01 0.21
C LEU A 247 9.17 -1.49 0.54
N TYR A 248 10.26 -2.06 1.05
CA TYR A 248 10.22 -3.28 1.84
C TYR A 248 10.51 -2.97 3.30
N MET A 249 9.65 -3.47 4.19
CA MET A 249 9.81 -3.43 5.63
C MET A 249 9.95 -4.86 6.17
N ASP A 250 11.09 -5.16 6.78
CA ASP A 250 11.40 -6.48 7.34
C ASP A 250 10.79 -6.69 8.73
N LYS A 251 10.96 -7.89 9.28
CA LYS A 251 10.29 -8.39 10.47
C LYS A 251 10.44 -7.49 11.69
N ASN A 252 9.40 -7.48 12.53
CA ASN A 252 9.34 -6.71 13.78
C ASN A 252 9.55 -5.21 13.59
N SER A 253 9.24 -4.68 12.41
CA SER A 253 9.44 -3.27 12.12
C SER A 253 8.13 -2.50 12.20
N SER A 254 8.23 -1.18 12.19
CA SER A 254 7.06 -0.32 12.28
C SER A 254 7.10 0.85 11.31
N LEU A 255 5.93 1.17 10.77
CA LEU A 255 5.67 2.40 10.05
C LEU A 255 4.51 3.14 10.72
N GLY A 256 4.74 4.36 11.20
CA GLY A 256 3.69 5.15 11.83
C GLY A 256 2.60 5.54 10.85
N THR A 257 2.96 6.31 9.82
CA THR A 257 2.01 6.85 8.84
C THR A 257 2.54 6.77 7.41
N TRP A 258 1.69 6.33 6.49
CA TRP A 258 1.86 6.44 5.05
C TRP A 258 0.74 7.29 4.46
N SER A 259 1.09 8.39 3.78
CA SER A 259 0.11 9.33 3.23
C SER A 259 0.46 9.82 1.83
N VAL A 260 -0.51 9.76 0.92
CA VAL A 260 -0.44 10.38 -0.42
C VAL A 260 -1.51 11.46 -0.49
N VAL A 261 -1.11 12.74 -0.58
CA VAL A 261 -2.02 13.87 -0.36
C VAL A 261 -1.89 14.99 -1.40
N ASN A 262 -2.96 15.78 -1.55
CA ASN A 262 -3.02 17.01 -2.34
C ASN A 262 -2.57 16.82 -3.80
N GLY A 263 -3.32 16.02 -4.56
CA GLY A 263 -3.09 15.79 -5.98
C GLY A 263 -1.83 14.98 -6.30
N SER A 264 -1.32 14.20 -5.34
CA SER A 264 -0.10 13.41 -5.52
C SER A 264 -0.39 12.01 -6.04
N SER A 265 0.62 11.32 -6.56
CA SER A 265 0.45 10.00 -7.16
C SER A 265 1.53 8.97 -6.81
N ILE A 266 1.14 7.71 -6.72
CA ILE A 266 2.07 6.56 -6.73
C ILE A 266 1.66 5.61 -7.85
N SER A 267 2.52 5.41 -8.84
CA SER A 267 2.12 4.64 -10.02
C SER A 267 3.20 3.82 -10.72
N GLY A 268 2.78 2.71 -11.31
CA GLY A 268 3.67 1.88 -12.15
C GLY A 268 4.85 1.25 -11.42
N ASN A 269 4.80 1.15 -10.09
CA ASN A 269 5.84 0.47 -9.31
C ASN A 269 5.63 -1.05 -9.37
N ARG A 270 6.73 -1.80 -9.34
CA ARG A 270 6.71 -3.25 -9.58
C ARG A 270 7.54 -4.03 -8.58
N ALA A 271 6.95 -5.12 -8.10
CA ALA A 271 7.62 -6.21 -7.42
C ALA A 271 7.45 -7.50 -8.25
N SER A 272 8.51 -8.29 -8.45
CA SER A 272 8.36 -9.55 -9.20
C SER A 272 7.86 -10.71 -8.34
N ASP A 273 7.67 -10.50 -7.05
CA ASP A 273 6.87 -11.35 -6.18
C ASP A 273 5.74 -10.52 -5.58
N SER A 274 5.92 -9.89 -4.42
CA SER A 274 4.82 -9.27 -3.67
C SER A 274 5.04 -7.81 -3.24
N GLY A 275 3.93 -7.09 -3.04
CA GLY A 275 3.95 -5.70 -2.58
C GLY A 275 4.41 -4.74 -3.66
N GLY A 276 3.56 -4.49 -4.66
CA GLY A 276 3.91 -3.62 -5.80
C GLY A 276 4.35 -2.21 -5.38
N VAL A 277 3.84 -1.70 -4.25
CA VAL A 277 4.33 -0.50 -3.58
C VAL A 277 5.04 -0.86 -2.28
N LEU A 278 4.32 -1.48 -1.34
CA LEU A 278 4.82 -1.80 -0.01
C LEU A 278 4.68 -3.30 0.26
N LEU A 279 5.74 -3.91 0.78
CA LEU A 279 5.64 -5.15 1.53
C LEU A 279 6.06 -4.92 2.98
N MET A 280 5.25 -5.44 3.90
CA MET A 280 5.52 -5.46 5.33
C MET A 280 5.59 -6.92 5.80
N ASP A 281 6.77 -7.34 6.26
CA ASP A 281 7.07 -8.71 6.70
C ASP A 281 6.53 -8.97 8.12
N GLU A 282 6.67 -10.21 8.58
CA GLU A 282 6.07 -10.76 9.80
C GLU A 282 6.24 -9.90 11.06
N ASN A 283 5.20 -9.92 11.91
CA ASN A 283 5.15 -9.22 13.20
C ASN A 283 5.39 -7.70 13.09
N SER A 284 5.06 -7.10 11.95
CA SER A 284 5.26 -5.68 11.73
C SER A 284 3.94 -4.90 11.87
N SER A 285 4.06 -3.59 11.99
CA SER A 285 2.89 -2.72 12.19
C SER A 285 2.91 -1.49 11.29
N LEU A 286 1.72 -1.15 10.78
CA LEU A 286 1.45 0.10 10.10
C LEU A 286 0.31 0.83 10.82
N GLY A 287 0.56 2.02 11.34
CA GLY A 287 -0.46 2.79 12.04
C GLY A 287 -1.57 3.25 11.10
N THR A 288 -1.21 4.06 10.09
CA THR A 288 -2.17 4.65 9.14
C THR A 288 -1.67 4.57 7.71
N TRP A 289 -2.55 4.15 6.80
CA TRP A 289 -2.43 4.30 5.36
C TRP A 289 -3.53 5.23 4.85
N SER A 290 -3.16 6.30 4.14
CA SER A 290 -4.14 7.26 3.61
C SER A 290 -3.81 7.76 2.20
N VAL A 291 -4.85 7.91 1.37
CA VAL A 291 -4.79 8.58 0.06
C VAL A 291 -5.88 9.65 0.02
N VAL A 292 -5.49 10.94 0.02
CA VAL A 292 -6.40 12.04 0.37
C VAL A 292 -6.26 13.25 -0.58
N ASN A 293 -7.35 14.02 -0.72
CA ASN A 293 -7.41 15.30 -1.45
C ASN A 293 -6.98 15.18 -2.92
N GLY A 294 -7.77 14.45 -3.71
CA GLY A 294 -7.54 14.29 -5.15
C GLY A 294 -6.28 13.48 -5.52
N SER A 295 -5.76 12.68 -4.59
CA SER A 295 -4.55 11.88 -4.82
C SER A 295 -4.88 10.51 -5.40
N SER A 296 -3.87 9.83 -5.97
CA SER A 296 -4.08 8.55 -6.64
C SER A 296 -2.98 7.51 -6.38
N ILE A 297 -3.37 6.23 -6.36
CA ILE A 297 -2.44 5.09 -6.45
C ILE A 297 -2.91 4.21 -7.60
N SER A 298 -2.07 4.04 -8.64
CA SER A 298 -2.51 3.33 -9.83
C SER A 298 -1.46 2.55 -10.61
N GLY A 299 -1.88 1.47 -11.27
CA GLY A 299 -1.02 0.72 -12.18
C GLY A 299 0.17 0.00 -11.52
N ASN A 300 0.16 -0.17 -10.20
CA ASN A 300 1.22 -0.90 -9.49
C ASN A 300 1.00 -2.42 -9.63
N ARG A 301 2.11 -3.18 -9.66
CA ARG A 301 2.08 -4.61 -10.01
C ARG A 301 2.91 -5.48 -9.07
N ALA A 302 2.33 -6.61 -8.67
CA ALA A 302 2.99 -7.72 -8.00
C ALA A 302 2.75 -9.01 -8.82
N SER A 303 3.76 -9.87 -8.93
CA SER A 303 3.60 -11.14 -9.66
C SER A 303 3.08 -12.27 -8.78
N ASP A 304 2.97 -12.07 -7.48
CA ASP A 304 2.27 -12.92 -6.53
C ASP A 304 1.11 -12.18 -5.88
N SER A 305 1.38 -11.41 -4.82
CA SER A 305 0.34 -10.85 -3.95
C SER A 305 0.50 -9.36 -3.65
N GLY A 306 -0.61 -8.67 -3.40
CA GLY A 306 -0.62 -7.28 -2.94
C GLY A 306 -0.15 -6.30 -4.01
N GLY A 307 -1.01 -6.02 -4.99
CA GLY A 307 -0.67 -5.10 -6.09
C GLY A 307 -0.24 -3.71 -5.61
N VAL A 308 -0.72 -3.29 -4.44
CA VAL A 308 -0.23 -2.11 -3.71
C VAL A 308 0.49 -2.52 -2.44
N LEU A 309 -0.19 -3.21 -1.53
CA LEU A 309 0.32 -3.59 -0.20
C LEU A 309 0.21 -5.10 0.02
N ARG A 310 1.29 -5.73 0.48
CA ARG A 310 1.23 -7.03 1.17
C ARG A 310 1.65 -6.87 2.62
N MET A 311 0.89 -7.49 3.51
CA MET A 311 1.17 -7.58 4.94
C MET A 311 1.26 -9.06 5.33
N ASP A 312 2.42 -9.49 5.80
CA ASP A 312 2.72 -10.87 6.18
C ASP A 312 2.22 -11.18 7.61
N LYS A 313 2.42 -12.42 8.04
CA LYS A 313 1.76 -13.02 9.22
C LYS A 313 1.95 -12.21 10.50
N ASN A 314 0.96 -12.29 11.38
CA ASN A 314 0.94 -11.65 12.71
C ASN A 314 1.13 -10.13 12.67
N SER A 315 0.79 -9.49 11.55
CA SER A 315 1.00 -8.06 11.39
C SER A 315 -0.29 -7.28 11.63
N SER A 316 -0.16 -5.96 11.80
CA SER A 316 -1.30 -5.10 12.07
C SER A 316 -1.30 -3.83 11.23
N LEU A 317 -2.49 -3.47 10.77
CA LEU A 317 -2.76 -2.19 10.15
C LEU A 317 -3.89 -1.47 10.92
N GLY A 318 -3.62 -0.31 11.49
CA GLY A 318 -4.62 0.44 12.24
C GLY A 318 -5.74 0.95 11.33
N THR A 319 -5.40 1.83 10.40
CA THR A 319 -6.37 2.48 9.51
C THR A 319 -5.92 2.45 8.06
N TRP A 320 -6.83 2.09 7.16
CA TRP A 320 -6.74 2.28 5.71
C TRP A 320 -7.85 3.22 5.25
N SER A 321 -7.49 4.31 4.56
CA SER A 321 -8.46 5.28 4.08
C SER A 321 -8.15 5.84 2.69
N VAL A 322 -9.20 6.02 1.88
CA VAL A 322 -9.16 6.80 0.63
C VAL A 322 -10.22 7.89 0.73
N ALA A 323 -9.82 9.15 0.69
CA ALA A 323 -10.70 10.27 1.07
C ALA A 323 -10.61 11.48 0.13
N ASN A 324 -11.69 12.27 0.12
CA ASN A 324 -11.77 13.59 -0.52
C ASN A 324 -11.41 13.57 -2.01
N GLY A 325 -12.20 12.87 -2.82
CA GLY A 325 -12.01 12.79 -4.27
C GLY A 325 -10.77 12.00 -4.72
N SER A 326 -10.24 11.13 -3.86
CA SER A 326 -9.03 10.34 -4.17
C SER A 326 -9.37 8.99 -4.79
N SER A 327 -8.38 8.34 -5.41
CA SER A 327 -8.60 7.07 -6.11
C SER A 327 -7.48 6.02 -5.91
N ILE A 328 -7.87 4.74 -5.92
CA ILE A 328 -6.96 3.61 -6.10
C ILE A 328 -7.44 2.77 -7.27
N SER A 329 -6.64 2.69 -8.34
CA SER A 329 -7.14 2.06 -9.58
C SER A 329 -6.11 1.30 -10.41
N GLY A 330 -6.58 0.26 -11.11
CA GLY A 330 -5.75 -0.45 -12.09
C GLY A 330 -4.53 -1.18 -11.50
N ASN A 331 -4.52 -1.47 -10.19
CA ASN A 331 -3.44 -2.24 -9.57
C ASN A 331 -3.67 -3.73 -9.78
N ASN A 332 -2.59 -4.50 -9.90
CA ASN A 332 -2.65 -5.90 -10.31
C ASN A 332 -1.74 -6.80 -9.47
N ALA A 333 -2.31 -7.86 -8.91
CA ALA A 333 -1.59 -9.00 -8.34
C ALA A 333 -1.88 -10.25 -9.19
N SER A 334 -0.88 -11.09 -9.45
CA SER A 334 -1.15 -12.28 -10.28
C SER A 334 -1.91 -13.36 -9.53
N TYR A 335 -1.92 -13.37 -8.20
CA TYR A 335 -2.73 -14.30 -7.42
C TYR A 335 -3.66 -13.54 -6.49
N TYR A 336 -3.15 -12.81 -5.51
CA TYR A 336 -3.98 -12.43 -4.35
C TYR A 336 -3.94 -10.95 -4.00
N GLY A 337 -5.10 -10.35 -3.77
CA GLY A 337 -5.20 -8.98 -3.29
C GLY A 337 -4.74 -7.96 -4.32
N GLY A 338 -5.63 -7.56 -5.24
CA GLY A 338 -5.30 -6.60 -6.29
C GLY A 338 -4.83 -5.25 -5.74
N VAL A 339 -5.30 -4.88 -4.53
CA VAL A 339 -4.79 -3.74 -3.76
C VAL A 339 -4.04 -4.23 -2.52
N LEU A 340 -4.69 -4.99 -1.64
CA LEU A 340 -4.15 -5.42 -0.35
C LEU A 340 -4.25 -6.95 -0.19
N ARG A 341 -3.13 -7.57 0.19
CA ARG A 341 -3.06 -8.92 0.77
C ARG A 341 -2.71 -8.81 2.26
N MET A 342 -3.51 -9.44 3.10
CA MET A 342 -3.24 -9.60 4.53
C MET A 342 -3.15 -11.09 4.87
N ASP A 343 -1.99 -11.54 5.33
CA ASP A 343 -1.70 -12.94 5.65
C ASP A 343 -2.15 -13.32 7.07
N GLU A 344 -2.00 -14.61 7.40
CA GLU A 344 -2.56 -15.26 8.59
C GLU A 344 -2.33 -14.51 9.92
N ASN A 345 -3.31 -14.62 10.82
CA ASN A 345 -3.30 -14.03 12.17
C ASN A 345 -3.07 -12.51 12.19
N SER A 346 -3.41 -11.82 11.11
CA SER A 346 -3.22 -10.38 11.02
C SER A 346 -4.51 -9.62 11.32
N SER A 347 -4.36 -8.31 11.55
CA SER A 347 -5.50 -7.46 11.89
C SER A 347 -5.51 -6.16 11.09
N LEU A 348 -6.70 -5.75 10.69
CA LEU A 348 -6.99 -4.43 10.14
C LEU A 348 -8.08 -3.77 10.97
N GLY A 349 -7.80 -2.62 11.58
CA GLY A 349 -8.78 -1.90 12.39
C GLY A 349 -9.92 -1.35 11.54
N THR A 350 -9.60 -0.41 10.65
CA THR A 350 -10.60 0.29 9.82
C THR A 350 -10.17 0.33 8.36
N TRP A 351 -11.10 0.00 7.47
CA TRP A 351 -11.04 0.27 6.03
C TRP A 351 -12.16 1.24 5.64
N SER A 352 -11.81 2.34 4.97
CA SER A 352 -12.79 3.35 4.56
C SER A 352 -12.50 3.97 3.19
N VAL A 353 -13.56 4.18 2.41
CA VAL A 353 -13.53 5.00 1.19
C VAL A 353 -14.59 6.09 1.35
N VAL A 354 -14.17 7.35 1.42
CA VAL A 354 -15.03 8.46 1.90
C VAL A 354 -14.96 9.71 1.02
N ASN A 355 -16.04 10.50 1.05
CA ASN A 355 -16.14 11.83 0.44
C ASN A 355 -15.79 11.85 -1.06
N GLY A 356 -16.60 11.18 -1.88
CA GLY A 356 -16.46 11.16 -3.33
C GLY A 356 -15.22 10.40 -3.84
N SER A 357 -14.67 9.48 -3.04
CA SER A 357 -13.48 8.72 -3.41
C SER A 357 -13.82 7.39 -4.09
N SER A 358 -12.84 6.79 -4.77
CA SER A 358 -13.07 5.56 -5.54
C SER A 358 -11.97 4.50 -5.42
N ILE A 359 -12.36 3.23 -5.50
CA ILE A 359 -11.46 2.11 -5.72
C ILE A 359 -11.96 1.32 -6.93
N SER A 360 -11.20 1.27 -8.02
CA SER A 360 -11.70 0.69 -9.26
C SER A 360 -10.71 -0.02 -10.17
N GLY A 361 -11.19 -1.02 -10.91
CA GLY A 361 -10.39 -1.70 -11.93
C GLY A 361 -9.17 -2.45 -11.39
N ASN A 362 -9.15 -2.81 -10.10
CA ASN A 362 -8.06 -3.59 -9.52
C ASN A 362 -8.29 -5.09 -9.77
N ASN A 363 -7.21 -5.84 -9.98
CA ASN A 363 -7.26 -7.21 -10.47
C ASN A 363 -6.40 -8.15 -9.61
N ALA A 364 -6.96 -9.33 -9.32
CA ALA A 364 -6.24 -10.47 -8.74
C ALA A 364 -6.57 -11.72 -9.57
N SER A 365 -5.58 -12.44 -10.12
CA SER A 365 -5.89 -13.62 -10.94
C SER A 365 -6.32 -14.85 -10.14
N ASP A 366 -6.26 -14.81 -8.81
CA ASP A 366 -6.92 -15.78 -7.93
C ASP A 366 -8.06 -15.11 -7.18
N SER A 367 -7.77 -14.34 -6.13
CA SER A 367 -8.80 -13.92 -5.18
C SER A 367 -8.57 -12.53 -4.56
N GLY A 368 -9.68 -11.88 -4.18
CA GLY A 368 -9.66 -10.57 -3.54
C GLY A 368 -9.26 -9.48 -4.52
N GLY A 369 -10.15 -9.11 -5.43
CA GLY A 369 -9.87 -8.08 -6.44
C GLY A 369 -9.41 -6.74 -5.84
N VAL A 370 -9.88 -6.43 -4.62
CA VAL A 370 -9.36 -5.34 -3.79
C VAL A 370 -8.56 -5.89 -2.61
N LEU A 371 -9.21 -6.66 -1.73
CA LEU A 371 -8.62 -7.17 -0.49
C LEU A 371 -8.74 -8.68 -0.41
N LEU A 372 -7.64 -9.34 -0.02
CA LEU A 372 -7.68 -10.68 0.54
C LEU A 372 -7.23 -10.64 1.99
N MET A 373 -8.05 -11.24 2.85
CA MET A 373 -7.77 -11.48 4.26
C MET A 373 -7.64 -12.99 4.47
N ASP A 374 -6.47 -13.44 4.89
CA ASP A 374 -6.12 -14.83 5.09
C ASP A 374 -6.55 -15.35 6.48
N GLU A 375 -6.26 -16.62 6.76
CA GLU A 375 -6.84 -17.37 7.88
C GLU A 375 -6.63 -16.73 9.25
N ASN A 376 -7.60 -16.91 10.15
CA ASN A 376 -7.57 -16.42 11.53
C ASN A 376 -7.35 -14.89 11.66
N SER A 377 -7.69 -14.14 10.62
CA SER A 377 -7.47 -12.70 10.60
C SER A 377 -8.74 -11.93 10.95
N SER A 378 -8.59 -10.64 11.24
CA SER A 378 -9.71 -9.79 11.62
C SER A 378 -9.72 -8.44 10.92
N LEU A 379 -10.93 -7.99 10.59
CA LEU A 379 -11.22 -6.66 10.12
C LEU A 379 -12.30 -6.03 10.99
N GLY A 380 -11.99 -4.91 11.66
CA GLY A 380 -12.96 -4.24 12.53
C GLY A 380 -14.12 -3.63 11.74
N THR A 381 -13.81 -2.65 10.90
CA THR A 381 -14.81 -1.90 10.11
C THR A 381 -14.41 -1.80 8.65
N TRP A 382 -15.36 -2.05 7.76
CA TRP A 382 -15.33 -1.73 6.33
C TRP A 382 -16.44 -0.73 6.00
N SER A 383 -16.10 0.39 5.37
CA SER A 383 -17.09 1.42 5.03
C SER A 383 -16.83 2.11 3.69
N VAL A 384 -17.91 2.40 2.95
CA VAL A 384 -17.91 3.26 1.76
C VAL A 384 -18.94 4.36 1.98
N VAL A 385 -18.51 5.63 2.06
CA VAL A 385 -19.32 6.71 2.65
C VAL A 385 -19.29 7.99 1.81
N ASN A 386 -20.41 8.74 1.83
CA ASN A 386 -20.55 10.08 1.23
C ASN A 386 -20.20 10.13 -0.26
N GLY A 387 -21.04 9.50 -1.09
CA GLY A 387 -20.88 9.52 -2.55
C GLY A 387 -19.65 8.77 -3.06
N SER A 388 -19.07 7.87 -2.27
CA SER A 388 -17.88 7.11 -2.65
C SER A 388 -18.24 5.82 -3.37
N SER A 389 -17.28 5.23 -4.09
CA SER A 389 -17.52 4.04 -4.92
C SER A 389 -16.43 2.97 -4.85
N ILE A 390 -16.83 1.71 -4.98
CA ILE A 390 -15.94 0.59 -5.28
C ILE A 390 -16.48 -0.13 -6.51
N SER A 391 -15.75 -0.10 -7.63
CA SER A 391 -16.31 -0.59 -8.89
C SER A 391 -15.35 -1.25 -9.87
N GLY A 392 -15.85 -2.23 -10.63
CA GLY A 392 -15.09 -2.88 -11.69
C GLY A 392 -13.85 -3.64 -11.23
N ASN A 393 -13.78 -4.04 -9.95
CA ASN A 393 -12.68 -4.86 -9.44
C ASN A 393 -12.95 -6.34 -9.74
N ASN A 394 -11.90 -7.10 -10.05
CA ASN A 394 -12.03 -8.44 -10.61
C ASN A 394 -11.11 -9.46 -9.90
N ALA A 395 -11.68 -10.62 -9.59
CA ALA A 395 -11.00 -11.82 -9.12
C ALA A 395 -11.37 -13.03 -10.00
N SER A 396 -10.43 -13.92 -10.32
CA SER A 396 -10.77 -15.12 -11.09
C SER A 396 -11.53 -16.17 -10.28
N TYR A 397 -11.35 -16.23 -8.97
CA TYR A 397 -12.01 -17.21 -8.12
C TYR A 397 -12.95 -16.51 -7.14
N TYR A 398 -12.43 -15.96 -6.04
CA TYR A 398 -13.28 -15.57 -4.91
C TYR A 398 -13.16 -14.09 -4.59
N GLY A 399 -14.30 -13.44 -4.33
CA GLY A 399 -14.34 -12.09 -3.79
C GLY A 399 -13.88 -11.04 -4.80
N GLY A 400 -14.81 -10.53 -5.61
CA GLY A 400 -14.48 -9.46 -6.56
C GLY A 400 -13.98 -8.18 -5.88
N VAL A 401 -14.43 -7.94 -4.63
CA VAL A 401 -13.90 -6.91 -3.74
C VAL A 401 -13.10 -7.53 -2.61
N LEU A 402 -13.72 -8.38 -1.79
CA LEU A 402 -13.11 -8.95 -0.59
C LEU A 402 -13.21 -10.49 -0.59
N ARG A 403 -12.08 -11.16 -0.36
CA ARG A 403 -12.05 -12.56 0.11
C ARG A 403 -11.64 -12.59 1.58
N MET A 404 -12.43 -13.26 2.40
CA MET A 404 -12.16 -13.57 3.80
C MET A 404 -11.98 -15.08 3.94
N ASP A 405 -10.78 -15.53 4.32
CA ASP A 405 -10.45 -16.94 4.51
C ASP A 405 -10.91 -17.48 5.87
N LYS A 406 -10.70 -18.77 6.12
CA LYS A 406 -11.30 -19.52 7.23
C LYS A 406 -11.00 -18.92 8.61
N ASN A 407 -11.93 -19.11 9.54
CA ASN A 407 -11.84 -18.65 10.93
C ASN A 407 -11.62 -17.14 11.08
N SER A 408 -12.02 -16.34 10.10
CA SER A 408 -11.77 -14.91 10.10
C SER A 408 -13.03 -14.12 10.45
N ASN A 409 -12.84 -12.89 10.94
CA ASN A 409 -13.94 -12.09 11.46
C ASN A 409 -13.97 -10.70 10.86
N LEU A 410 -15.16 -10.26 10.46
CA LEU A 410 -15.45 -8.89 10.06
C LEU A 410 -16.50 -8.30 10.99
N GLY A 411 -16.17 -7.20 11.69
CA GLY A 411 -17.11 -6.57 12.61
C GLY A 411 -18.29 -5.92 11.87
N THR A 412 -18.00 -4.88 11.08
CA THR A 412 -19.02 -4.10 10.37
C THR A 412 -18.66 -3.91 8.90
N TRP A 413 -19.65 -4.08 8.02
CA TRP A 413 -19.63 -3.67 6.62
C TRP A 413 -20.75 -2.65 6.38
N SER A 414 -20.42 -1.48 5.85
CA SER A 414 -21.41 -0.44 5.54
C SER A 414 -21.18 0.28 4.21
N VAL A 415 -22.26 0.59 3.50
CA VAL A 415 -22.28 1.48 2.34
C VAL A 415 -23.29 2.58 2.63
N VAL A 416 -22.85 3.83 2.75
CA VAL A 416 -23.62 4.89 3.42
C VAL A 416 -23.61 6.21 2.64
N ASN A 417 -24.72 6.96 2.70
CA ASN A 417 -24.90 8.31 2.16
C ASN A 417 -24.58 8.42 0.66
N GLY A 418 -25.44 7.83 -0.17
CA GLY A 418 -25.32 7.89 -1.63
C GLY A 418 -24.10 7.18 -2.21
N SER A 419 -23.49 6.26 -1.46
CA SER A 419 -22.31 5.51 -1.91
C SER A 419 -22.69 4.25 -2.69
N SER A 420 -21.75 3.69 -3.45
CA SER A 420 -22.01 2.55 -4.32
C SER A 420 -20.92 1.48 -4.32
N ILE A 421 -21.33 0.22 -4.49
CA ILE A 421 -20.45 -0.90 -4.85
C ILE A 421 -21.00 -1.56 -6.10
N SER A 422 -20.30 -1.47 -7.24
CA SER A 422 -20.88 -1.89 -8.50
C SER A 422 -19.95 -2.51 -9.53
N GLY A 423 -20.47 -3.43 -10.33
CA GLY A 423 -19.72 -4.03 -11.45
C GLY A 423 -18.50 -4.83 -11.04
N ASN A 424 -18.40 -5.27 -9.77
CA ASN A 424 -17.31 -6.12 -9.32
C ASN A 424 -17.58 -7.57 -9.70
N ARG A 425 -16.52 -8.33 -10.00
CA ARG A 425 -16.64 -9.68 -10.57
C ARG A 425 -15.75 -10.68 -9.83
N ALA A 426 -16.32 -11.84 -9.55
CA ALA A 426 -15.59 -13.05 -9.17
C ALA A 426 -15.93 -14.15 -10.19
N SER A 427 -14.94 -14.78 -10.85
CA SER A 427 -15.26 -15.84 -11.81
C SER A 427 -15.64 -17.17 -11.16
N TYR A 428 -15.58 -17.30 -9.83
CA TYR A 428 -16.20 -18.39 -9.09
C TYR A 428 -17.32 -17.91 -8.14
N SER A 429 -17.01 -17.29 -6.99
CA SER A 429 -18.04 -16.95 -5.99
C SER A 429 -17.80 -15.64 -5.26
N GLY A 430 -18.88 -14.99 -4.81
CA GLY A 430 -18.83 -13.74 -4.06
C GLY A 430 -18.45 -12.56 -4.95
N GLY A 431 -19.38 -12.07 -5.76
CA GLY A 431 -19.12 -10.95 -6.67
C GLY A 431 -18.60 -9.70 -5.95
N VAL A 432 -19.04 -9.48 -4.70
CA VAL A 432 -18.47 -8.49 -3.78
C VAL A 432 -17.64 -9.18 -2.70
N LEU A 433 -18.25 -10.02 -1.87
CA LEU A 433 -17.63 -10.67 -0.73
C LEU A 433 -17.73 -12.19 -0.81
N TYR A 434 -16.60 -12.87 -0.64
CA TYR A 434 -16.55 -14.29 -0.31
C TYR A 434 -16.07 -14.47 1.13
N MET A 435 -16.86 -15.20 1.92
CA MET A 435 -16.56 -15.56 3.30
C MET A 435 -16.41 -17.08 3.40
N ASP A 436 -15.20 -17.54 3.69
CA ASP A 436 -14.88 -18.96 3.87
C ASP A 436 -15.35 -19.48 5.24
N LYS A 437 -15.22 -20.78 5.45
CA LYS A 437 -15.77 -21.54 6.57
C LYS A 437 -15.38 -21.02 7.95
N ASN A 438 -16.27 -21.25 8.91
CA ASN A 438 -16.11 -20.88 10.32
C ASN A 438 -15.84 -19.37 10.54
N SER A 439 -16.26 -18.54 9.60
CA SER A 439 -16.01 -17.10 9.67
C SER A 439 -17.26 -16.36 10.13
N SER A 440 -17.09 -15.13 10.58
CA SER A 440 -18.22 -14.33 11.05
C SER A 440 -18.23 -12.91 10.50
N LEU A 441 -19.43 -12.40 10.27
CA LEU A 441 -19.70 -11.01 9.98
C LEU A 441 -20.74 -10.48 10.96
N GLY A 442 -20.39 -9.44 11.73
CA GLY A 442 -21.31 -8.85 12.70
C GLY A 442 -22.48 -8.15 12.02
N THR A 443 -22.20 -7.09 11.26
CA THR A 443 -23.23 -6.26 10.62
C THR A 443 -22.91 -6.00 9.16
N TRP A 444 -23.91 -6.13 8.29
CA TRP A 444 -23.94 -5.65 6.92
C TRP A 444 -25.06 -4.62 6.74
N SER A 445 -24.72 -3.46 6.19
CA SER A 445 -25.69 -2.37 6.01
C SER A 445 -25.49 -1.59 4.71
N VAL A 446 -26.59 -1.27 4.04
CA VAL A 446 -26.64 -0.32 2.91
C VAL A 446 -27.66 0.76 3.26
N VAL A 447 -27.20 2.01 3.43
CA VAL A 447 -27.96 3.04 4.17
C VAL A 447 -27.94 4.39 3.44
N ASN A 448 -29.06 5.13 3.56
CA ASN A 448 -29.24 6.51 3.09
C ASN A 448 -28.96 6.68 1.59
N GLY A 449 -29.82 6.11 0.74
CA GLY A 449 -29.73 6.24 -0.71
C GLY A 449 -28.52 5.55 -1.34
N SER A 450 -27.90 4.60 -0.63
CA SER A 450 -26.72 3.88 -1.12
C SER A 450 -27.12 2.65 -1.94
N SER A 451 -26.20 2.12 -2.74
CA SER A 451 -26.49 1.02 -3.65
C SER A 451 -25.40 -0.05 -3.73
N ILE A 452 -25.81 -1.30 -3.96
CA ILE A 452 -24.94 -2.40 -4.39
C ILE A 452 -25.53 -3.00 -5.68
N SER A 453 -24.84 -2.85 -6.81
CA SER A 453 -25.45 -3.19 -8.09
C SER A 453 -24.54 -3.76 -9.18
N GLY A 454 -25.10 -4.62 -10.03
CA GLY A 454 -24.38 -5.14 -11.19
C GLY A 454 -23.16 -6.00 -10.85
N ASN A 455 -23.04 -6.52 -9.63
CA ASN A 455 -21.94 -7.40 -9.25
C ASN A 455 -22.23 -8.83 -9.72
N ASN A 456 -21.17 -9.56 -10.12
CA ASN A 456 -21.33 -10.84 -10.82
C ASN A 456 -20.45 -11.94 -10.22
N ALA A 457 -21.06 -13.11 -10.00
CA ALA A 457 -20.38 -14.36 -9.68
C ALA A 457 -20.78 -15.47 -10.66
N SER A 458 -19.84 -16.30 -11.09
CA SER A 458 -20.19 -17.42 -11.99
C SER A 458 -20.95 -18.52 -11.26
N TYR A 459 -20.72 -18.75 -9.97
CA TYR A 459 -21.38 -19.82 -9.23
C TYR A 459 -22.30 -19.23 -8.14
N TYR A 460 -21.74 -18.74 -7.05
CA TYR A 460 -22.52 -18.50 -5.84
C TYR A 460 -22.39 -17.07 -5.34
N GLY A 461 -23.52 -16.47 -4.97
CA GLY A 461 -23.56 -15.17 -4.31
C GLY A 461 -23.13 -14.03 -5.23
N GLY A 462 -24.07 -13.43 -5.96
CA GLY A 462 -23.78 -12.27 -6.81
C GLY A 462 -23.22 -11.09 -6.01
N VAL A 463 -23.62 -10.97 -4.73
CA VAL A 463 -23.03 -10.04 -3.76
C VAL A 463 -22.17 -10.79 -2.74
N LEU A 464 -22.78 -11.68 -1.96
CA LEU A 464 -22.14 -12.38 -0.85
C LEU A 464 -22.27 -13.91 -0.99
N ARG A 465 -21.14 -14.61 -0.89
CA ARG A 465 -21.09 -16.04 -0.61
C ARG A 465 -20.60 -16.24 0.82
N MET A 466 -21.42 -16.90 1.64
CA MET A 466 -21.06 -17.35 2.98
C MET A 466 -20.93 -18.88 3.00
N ASP A 467 -19.74 -19.37 3.31
CA ASP A 467 -19.43 -20.80 3.33
C ASP A 467 -19.69 -21.44 4.71
N LYS A 468 -19.49 -22.75 4.81
CA LYS A 468 -19.97 -23.61 5.91
C LYS A 468 -19.65 -23.11 7.31
N ASN A 469 -20.57 -23.36 8.24
CA ASN A 469 -20.45 -23.04 9.67
C ASN A 469 -20.16 -21.54 9.93
N SER A 470 -20.59 -20.66 9.03
CA SER A 470 -20.34 -19.22 9.16
C SER A 470 -21.58 -18.50 9.69
N SER A 471 -21.39 -17.28 10.16
CA SER A 471 -22.47 -16.50 10.75
C SER A 471 -22.49 -15.06 10.27
N LEU A 472 -23.69 -14.55 10.08
CA LEU A 472 -23.97 -13.14 9.82
C LEU A 472 -24.97 -12.64 10.87
N GLY A 473 -24.59 -11.66 11.68
CA GLY A 473 -25.47 -11.12 12.73
C GLY A 473 -26.67 -10.38 12.14
N THR A 474 -26.40 -9.28 11.44
CA THR A 474 -27.45 -8.41 10.86
C THR A 474 -27.16 -8.06 9.41
N TRP A 475 -28.18 -8.15 8.57
CA TRP A 475 -28.23 -7.59 7.22
C TRP A 475 -29.35 -6.54 7.13
N SER A 476 -29.02 -5.35 6.65
CA SER A 476 -29.98 -4.25 6.54
C SER A 476 -29.81 -3.43 5.26
N VAL A 477 -30.94 -3.10 4.61
CA VAL A 477 -31.02 -2.13 3.51
C VAL A 477 -32.03 -1.06 3.93
N VAL A 478 -31.57 0.17 4.14
CA VAL A 478 -32.31 1.17 4.93
C VAL A 478 -32.31 2.56 4.26
N ASN A 479 -33.40 3.30 4.45
CA ASN A 479 -33.57 4.71 4.04
C ASN A 479 -33.32 4.93 2.54
N GLY A 480 -34.21 4.40 1.70
CA GLY A 480 -34.15 4.58 0.25
C GLY A 480 -32.95 3.92 -0.44
N SER A 481 -32.31 2.95 0.23
CA SER A 481 -31.15 2.24 -0.33
C SER A 481 -31.57 1.05 -1.20
N SER A 482 -30.65 0.56 -2.04
CA SER A 482 -30.95 -0.51 -3.00
C SER A 482 -29.88 -1.58 -3.14
N ILE A 483 -30.32 -2.81 -3.43
CA ILE A 483 -29.45 -3.89 -3.94
C ILE A 483 -30.06 -4.41 -5.23
N SER A 484 -29.40 -4.20 -6.37
CA SER A 484 -30.04 -4.46 -7.65
C SER A 484 -29.16 -4.96 -8.79
N GLY A 485 -29.73 -5.79 -9.67
CA GLY A 485 -29.03 -6.26 -10.86
C GLY A 485 -27.79 -7.11 -10.59
N ASN A 486 -27.67 -7.70 -9.40
CA ASN A 486 -26.56 -8.60 -9.07
C ASN A 486 -26.87 -10.01 -9.60
N ASN A 487 -25.84 -10.72 -10.07
CA ASN A 487 -26.01 -11.97 -10.80
C ASN A 487 -25.12 -13.09 -10.26
N ALA A 488 -25.71 -14.27 -10.10
CA ALA A 488 -25.02 -15.53 -9.86
C ALA A 488 -25.43 -16.55 -10.94
N SER A 489 -24.47 -17.19 -11.62
CA SER A 489 -24.85 -18.19 -12.64
C SER A 489 -25.28 -19.54 -12.05
N TYR A 490 -25.20 -19.74 -10.73
CA TYR A 490 -25.84 -20.88 -10.06
C TYR A 490 -26.84 -20.44 -9.00
N TYR A 491 -26.37 -20.04 -7.82
CA TYR A 491 -27.23 -19.87 -6.64
C TYR A 491 -27.02 -18.54 -5.93
N GLY A 492 -28.11 -17.96 -5.43
CA GLY A 492 -28.07 -16.76 -4.59
C GLY A 492 -27.70 -15.51 -5.39
N GLY A 493 -28.67 -14.89 -6.06
CA GLY A 493 -28.42 -13.68 -6.86
C GLY A 493 -27.85 -12.53 -6.01
N VAL A 494 -28.22 -12.47 -4.73
CA VAL A 494 -27.59 -11.58 -3.74
C VAL A 494 -26.73 -12.38 -2.77
N LEU A 495 -27.34 -13.31 -2.01
CA LEU A 495 -26.70 -14.06 -0.93
C LEU A 495 -26.87 -15.57 -1.15
N TYR A 496 -25.76 -16.30 -1.05
CA TYR A 496 -25.76 -17.74 -0.84
C TYR A 496 -25.21 -18.07 0.55
N MET A 497 -25.94 -18.87 1.33
CA MET A 497 -25.51 -19.39 2.63
C MET A 497 -25.33 -20.91 2.54
N ASP A 498 -24.11 -21.40 2.73
CA ASP A 498 -23.78 -22.83 2.75
C ASP A 498 -24.15 -23.47 4.10
N LYS A 499 -23.93 -24.77 4.20
CA LYS A 499 -24.41 -25.64 5.28
C LYS A 499 -24.04 -25.16 6.67
N ASN A 500 -24.96 -25.39 7.60
CA ASN A 500 -24.83 -25.07 9.02
C ASN A 500 -24.52 -23.59 9.28
N SER A 501 -24.94 -22.69 8.38
CA SER A 501 -24.69 -21.26 8.55
C SER A 501 -25.91 -20.55 9.16
N SER A 502 -25.67 -19.39 9.75
CA SER A 502 -26.74 -18.64 10.41
C SER A 502 -26.76 -17.17 10.00
N LEU A 503 -27.97 -16.64 9.85
CA LEU A 503 -28.25 -15.24 9.67
C LEU A 503 -29.23 -14.77 10.75
N GLY A 504 -28.81 -13.86 11.63
CA GLY A 504 -29.65 -13.39 12.73
C GLY A 504 -30.85 -12.60 12.24
N THR A 505 -30.61 -11.42 11.65
CA THR A 505 -31.67 -10.52 11.17
C THR A 505 -31.42 -10.09 9.72
N TRP A 506 -32.45 -10.14 8.90
CA TRP A 506 -32.53 -9.53 7.58
C TRP A 506 -33.63 -8.48 7.56
N SER A 507 -33.31 -7.27 7.11
CA SER A 507 -34.25 -6.15 7.07
C SER A 507 -34.12 -5.30 5.81
N VAL A 508 -35.26 -4.97 5.20
CA VAL A 508 -35.37 -3.97 4.13
C VAL A 508 -36.39 -2.93 4.59
N VAL A 509 -35.95 -1.70 4.86
CA VAL A 509 -36.70 -0.74 5.68
C VAL A 509 -36.67 0.67 5.10
N ASN A 510 -37.74 1.43 5.33
CA ASN A 510 -37.88 2.86 5.00
C ASN A 510 -37.66 3.16 3.52
N GLY A 511 -38.56 2.66 2.66
CA GLY A 511 -38.53 2.93 1.22
C GLY A 511 -37.36 2.27 0.47
N SER A 512 -36.72 1.26 1.07
CA SER A 512 -35.58 0.57 0.47
C SER A 512 -36.01 -0.57 -0.46
N SER A 513 -35.11 -1.01 -1.34
CA SER A 513 -35.44 -2.03 -2.34
C SER A 513 -34.37 -3.10 -2.56
N ILE A 514 -34.81 -4.31 -2.90
CA ILE A 514 -33.96 -5.36 -3.48
C ILE A 514 -34.60 -5.82 -4.77
N SER A 515 -33.96 -5.55 -5.91
CA SER A 515 -34.63 -5.75 -7.20
C SER A 515 -33.77 -6.19 -8.37
N GLY A 516 -34.37 -6.97 -9.27
CA GLY A 516 -33.70 -7.37 -10.52
C GLY A 516 -32.46 -8.24 -10.31
N ASN A 517 -32.29 -8.88 -9.15
CA ASN A 517 -31.18 -9.80 -8.91
C ASN A 517 -31.51 -11.18 -9.51
N ASN A 518 -30.49 -11.87 -10.02
CA ASN A 518 -30.68 -13.08 -10.82
C ASN A 518 -29.79 -14.23 -10.34
N ALA A 519 -30.40 -15.41 -10.18
CA ALA A 519 -29.73 -16.68 -10.05
C ALA A 519 -30.15 -17.61 -11.18
N SER A 520 -29.25 -18.35 -11.81
CA SER A 520 -29.67 -19.25 -12.90
C SER A 520 -30.34 -20.53 -12.41
N TYR A 521 -30.32 -20.87 -11.13
CA TYR A 521 -31.05 -22.03 -10.61
C TYR A 521 -31.93 -21.64 -9.42
N TYR A 522 -31.32 -21.31 -8.28
CA TYR A 522 -32.04 -21.17 -7.02
C TYR A 522 -31.74 -19.86 -6.29
N GLY A 523 -32.77 -19.28 -5.67
CA GLY A 523 -32.63 -18.14 -4.76
C GLY A 523 -32.24 -16.85 -5.49
N GLY A 524 -33.20 -16.21 -6.16
CA GLY A 524 -32.96 -14.95 -6.89
C GLY A 524 -32.43 -13.83 -5.98
N VAL A 525 -32.79 -13.85 -4.69
CA VAL A 525 -32.16 -13.03 -3.65
C VAL A 525 -31.31 -13.89 -2.71
N LEU A 526 -31.91 -14.87 -2.03
CA LEU A 526 -31.29 -15.67 -0.98
C LEU A 526 -31.48 -17.18 -1.23
N LEU A 527 -30.40 -17.94 -1.09
CA LEU A 527 -30.44 -19.39 -0.90
C LEU A 527 -29.85 -19.79 0.46
N MET A 528 -30.57 -20.63 1.20
CA MET A 528 -30.11 -21.27 2.44
C MET A 528 -29.96 -22.78 2.24
N ASP A 529 -28.72 -23.27 2.27
CA ASP A 529 -28.38 -24.68 2.13
C ASP A 529 -28.54 -25.44 3.47
N GLU A 530 -28.32 -26.74 3.48
CA GLU A 530 -28.68 -27.68 4.56
C GLU A 530 -28.35 -27.20 5.98
N ASN A 531 -29.31 -27.37 6.89
CA ASN A 531 -29.22 -27.01 8.30
C ASN A 531 -28.88 -25.52 8.57
N SER A 532 -29.22 -24.62 7.65
CA SER A 532 -29.01 -23.20 7.85
C SER A 532 -30.21 -22.54 8.54
N SER A 533 -29.97 -21.40 9.19
CA SER A 533 -31.04 -20.69 9.91
C SER A 533 -31.07 -19.21 9.60
N LEU A 534 -32.28 -18.67 9.53
CA LEU A 534 -32.56 -17.24 9.44
C LEU A 534 -33.52 -16.86 10.57
N GLY A 535 -33.06 -16.02 11.50
CA GLY A 535 -33.83 -15.65 12.69
C GLY A 535 -35.04 -14.78 12.36
N THR A 536 -34.79 -13.56 11.87
CA THR A 536 -35.86 -12.61 11.51
C THR A 536 -35.67 -12.11 10.08
N TRP A 537 -36.74 -12.12 9.30
CA TRP A 537 -36.84 -11.49 7.99
C TRP A 537 -37.93 -10.42 8.02
N SER A 538 -37.58 -9.19 7.65
CA SER A 538 -38.53 -8.06 7.64
C SER A 538 -38.41 -7.20 6.39
N VAL A 539 -39.56 -6.87 5.78
CA VAL A 539 -39.70 -5.87 4.72
C VAL A 539 -40.78 -4.89 5.16
N VAL A 540 -40.39 -3.70 5.63
CA VAL A 540 -41.30 -2.77 6.31
C VAL A 540 -41.12 -1.31 5.87
N ASN A 541 -42.13 -0.50 6.18
CA ASN A 541 -42.18 0.95 5.94
C ASN A 541 -41.97 1.33 4.47
N GLY A 542 -42.88 0.89 3.60
CA GLY A 542 -42.86 1.22 2.16
C GLY A 542 -41.73 0.58 1.37
N SER A 543 -41.12 -0.50 1.87
CA SER A 543 -39.98 -1.16 1.22
C SER A 543 -40.43 -2.24 0.24
N SER A 544 -39.57 -2.64 -0.69
CA SER A 544 -39.94 -3.62 -1.72
C SER A 544 -38.86 -4.66 -2.04
N ILE A 545 -39.29 -5.88 -2.37
CA ILE A 545 -38.46 -6.89 -3.03
C ILE A 545 -39.16 -7.31 -4.33
N SER A 546 -38.57 -6.96 -5.48
CA SER A 546 -39.27 -7.13 -6.76
C SER A 546 -38.40 -7.43 -7.96
N GLY A 547 -38.95 -8.14 -8.95
CA GLY A 547 -38.24 -8.41 -10.21
C GLY A 547 -37.05 -9.35 -10.09
N ASN A 548 -36.86 -10.01 -8.94
CA ASN A 548 -35.78 -10.98 -8.75
C ASN A 548 -36.13 -12.32 -9.41
N ARG A 549 -35.13 -13.02 -9.92
CA ARG A 549 -35.33 -14.19 -10.78
C ARG A 549 -34.46 -15.37 -10.36
N ALA A 550 -35.06 -16.55 -10.36
CA ALA A 550 -34.39 -17.84 -10.31
C ALA A 550 -34.91 -18.66 -11.49
N SER A 551 -34.07 -19.38 -12.26
CA SER A 551 -34.64 -20.17 -13.37
C SER A 551 -35.38 -21.42 -12.89
N ASP A 552 -35.05 -21.95 -11.72
CA ASP A 552 -35.67 -23.16 -11.19
C ASP A 552 -36.66 -22.81 -10.05
N SER A 553 -36.15 -22.50 -8.85
CA SER A 553 -36.98 -22.28 -7.64
C SER A 553 -36.50 -21.13 -6.76
N GLY A 554 -37.44 -20.49 -6.05
CA GLY A 554 -37.17 -19.44 -5.05
C GLY A 554 -36.77 -18.11 -5.70
N GLY A 555 -37.74 -17.41 -6.29
CA GLY A 555 -37.50 -16.12 -6.94
C GLY A 555 -36.95 -15.06 -5.97
N VAL A 556 -37.32 -15.18 -4.68
CA VAL A 556 -36.72 -14.43 -3.57
C VAL A 556 -35.90 -15.34 -2.68
N LEU A 557 -36.51 -16.35 -2.07
CA LEU A 557 -35.90 -17.20 -1.05
C LEU A 557 -36.04 -18.68 -1.44
N ARG A 558 -34.93 -19.42 -1.40
CA ARG A 558 -34.91 -20.88 -1.39
C ARG A 558 -34.33 -21.40 -0.08
N MET A 559 -35.00 -22.38 0.53
CA MET A 559 -34.52 -23.08 1.73
C MET A 559 -34.42 -24.58 1.43
N ASP A 560 -33.25 -25.16 1.67
CA ASP A 560 -33.02 -26.59 1.51
C ASP A 560 -33.11 -27.33 2.86
N LYS A 561 -32.80 -28.63 2.85
CA LYS A 561 -33.13 -29.59 3.91
C LYS A 561 -32.75 -29.11 5.31
N ASN A 562 -33.68 -29.25 6.26
CA ASN A 562 -33.53 -28.87 7.67
C ASN A 562 -33.18 -27.39 7.91
N SER A 563 -33.36 -26.53 6.91
CA SER A 563 -33.22 -25.10 7.12
C SER A 563 -34.45 -24.51 7.80
N SER A 564 -34.28 -23.41 8.53
CA SER A 564 -35.37 -22.78 9.26
C SER A 564 -35.40 -21.26 9.07
N LEU A 565 -36.62 -20.74 9.05
CA LEU A 565 -36.93 -19.31 9.11
C LEU A 565 -37.76 -19.08 10.37
N GLY A 566 -37.31 -18.18 11.24
CA GLY A 566 -38.03 -17.82 12.47
C GLY A 566 -39.21 -16.88 12.18
N THR A 567 -38.97 -15.57 12.30
CA THR A 567 -40.00 -14.55 12.13
C THR A 567 -39.99 -13.97 10.71
N TRP A 568 -41.14 -13.93 10.04
CA TRP A 568 -41.32 -13.22 8.77
C TRP A 568 -42.33 -12.08 8.93
N VAL A 569 -41.90 -10.84 8.66
CA VAL A 569 -42.75 -9.65 8.63
C VAL A 569 -42.72 -8.97 7.25
N VAL A 570 -43.90 -8.73 6.66
CA VAL A 570 -44.10 -7.75 5.57
C VAL A 570 -45.22 -6.82 5.99
N ALA A 571 -44.93 -5.53 6.20
CA ALA A 571 -45.89 -4.61 6.80
C ALA A 571 -45.70 -3.16 6.34
N ASN A 572 -46.65 -2.30 6.76
CA ASN A 572 -46.59 -0.84 6.59
C ASN A 572 -46.38 -0.40 5.13
N GLY A 573 -47.23 -0.90 4.23
CA GLY A 573 -47.20 -0.55 2.80
C GLY A 573 -46.04 -1.18 2.01
N SER A 574 -45.38 -2.19 2.57
CA SER A 574 -44.28 -2.89 1.90
C SER A 574 -44.77 -4.05 1.04
N SER A 575 -43.97 -4.46 0.05
CA SER A 575 -44.38 -5.50 -0.90
C SER A 575 -43.24 -6.45 -1.29
N ILE A 576 -43.62 -7.69 -1.60
CA ILE A 576 -42.78 -8.66 -2.29
C ILE A 576 -43.57 -9.08 -3.52
N SER A 577 -43.15 -8.66 -4.72
CA SER A 577 -43.98 -8.81 -5.93
C SER A 577 -43.15 -8.95 -7.21
N GLY A 578 -43.69 -9.65 -8.21
CA GLY A 578 -43.04 -9.80 -9.52
C GLY A 578 -41.69 -10.52 -9.48
N ASN A 579 -41.47 -11.38 -8.48
CA ASN A 579 -40.30 -12.26 -8.41
C ASN A 579 -40.66 -13.59 -9.04
N ASN A 580 -39.81 -14.12 -9.92
CA ASN A 580 -40.15 -15.25 -10.79
C ASN A 580 -39.23 -16.46 -10.55
N ALA A 581 -39.84 -17.65 -10.52
CA ALA A 581 -39.17 -18.93 -10.67
C ALA A 581 -39.99 -19.85 -11.60
N SER A 582 -39.35 -20.78 -12.30
CA SER A 582 -40.06 -21.60 -13.31
C SER A 582 -40.82 -22.78 -12.71
N TYR A 583 -40.42 -23.29 -11.53
CA TYR A 583 -41.06 -24.45 -10.90
C TYR A 583 -41.76 -24.08 -9.59
N ASP A 584 -41.10 -23.39 -8.65
CA ASP A 584 -41.69 -22.96 -7.37
C ASP A 584 -41.21 -21.54 -6.99
N ALA A 585 -42.13 -20.57 -6.92
CA ALA A 585 -41.82 -19.13 -6.73
C ALA A 585 -41.55 -18.71 -5.29
#